data_AF-A0A0G1Q0Y6-F1
#
_entry.id   AF-A0A0G1Q0Y6-F1
#
_cell.length_a   1.000
_cell.length_b   1.000
_cell.length_c   1.000
_cell.angle_alpha   90.00
_cell.angle_beta   90.00
_cell.angle_gamma   90.00
#
_symmetry.space_group_name_H-M   'P 1'
#
loop_
_entity.id
_entity.type
_entity.pdbx_description
1 polymer ?
#
loop_
_entity_poly.entity_id
_entity_poly.type
_entity_poly.pdbx_seq_one_letter_code
_entity_poly.pdbx_strand_id
1 'polypeptide(L)'
;MDSGIRIRRCRFPGVLLSGIFLFPTLIYLILVSKENRLKKLFSATPGLLFPVYYLLVNYKLHQDFLAFKSFLETFWQKAFDLPWKGIIKSFKLTNYKDWTLYQKLTIGLGEGLASASGWIFSALAIFLRAEINLAYSVFTILSVALFTSTGFILSSPRYLLSIFPFFIVLCLLLKNKLIFYAWLVVSSVLLIFYSNHFYLGHWAF
;
A
#
# COMPACT_ATOMS: atom_id res chain seq x y z
N MET A 1 2.92 16.05 -40.44
CA MET A 1 1.89 16.18 -39.38
C MET A 1 2.26 15.21 -38.27
N ASP A 2 3.09 15.66 -37.34
CA ASP A 2 3.53 14.88 -36.17
C ASP A 2 2.66 15.25 -34.96
N SER A 3 1.70 14.41 -34.62
CA SER A 3 0.94 14.52 -33.38
C SER A 3 1.56 13.61 -32.30
N GLY A 4 2.62 14.12 -31.67
CA GLY A 4 3.25 13.50 -30.50
C GLY A 4 2.33 13.59 -29.27
N ILE A 5 1.71 12.47 -28.90
CA ILE A 5 0.95 12.33 -27.67
C ILE A 5 1.92 12.35 -26.48
N ARG A 6 1.94 13.48 -25.78
CA ARG A 6 2.74 13.70 -24.57
C ARG A 6 2.03 13.00 -23.39
N ILE A 7 2.45 11.78 -23.07
CA ILE A 7 1.98 11.06 -21.88
C ILE A 7 2.47 11.82 -20.64
N ARG A 8 1.56 12.54 -19.96
CA ARG A 8 1.83 13.11 -18.65
C ARG A 8 1.99 11.95 -17.66
N ARG A 9 3.19 11.78 -17.12
CA ARG A 9 3.45 10.86 -16.00
C ARG A 9 2.69 11.35 -14.77
N CYS A 10 1.53 10.77 -14.50
CA CYS A 10 0.92 10.82 -13.17
C CYS A 10 1.84 10.03 -12.22
N ARG A 11 2.65 10.76 -11.45
CA ARG A 11 3.50 10.21 -10.40
C ARG A 11 2.58 9.73 -9.27
N PHE A 12 2.39 8.42 -9.16
CA PHE A 12 1.59 7.80 -8.10
C PHE A 12 2.19 8.14 -6.71
N PRO A 13 1.45 8.81 -5.81
CA PRO A 13 1.92 9.10 -4.45
C PRO A 13 2.00 7.86 -3.54
N GLY A 14 1.44 6.72 -3.97
CA GLY A 14 1.43 5.48 -3.18
C GLY A 14 2.82 4.84 -2.97
N VAL A 15 3.75 5.02 -3.90
CA VAL A 15 5.12 4.47 -3.81
C VAL A 15 6.03 5.34 -2.92
N LEU A 16 5.64 6.60 -2.69
CA LEU A 16 6.43 7.54 -1.90
C LEU A 16 6.37 7.27 -0.39
N LEU A 17 5.22 6.84 0.12
CA LEU A 17 5.02 6.58 1.56
C LEU A 17 5.65 5.26 2.02
N SER A 18 5.62 4.21 1.19
CA SER A 18 6.35 2.97 1.47
C SER A 18 7.87 3.19 1.49
N GLY A 19 8.38 4.12 0.66
CA GLY A 19 9.79 4.55 0.69
C GLY A 19 10.23 5.13 2.04
N ILE A 20 9.34 5.84 2.75
CA ILE A 20 9.64 6.40 4.08
C ILE A 20 9.83 5.29 5.11
N PHE A 21 9.08 4.18 5.04
CA PHE A 21 9.25 3.07 5.99
C PHE A 21 10.34 2.07 5.59
N LEU A 22 10.71 2.01 4.32
CA LEU A 22 11.93 1.32 3.89
C LEU A 22 13.14 1.95 4.58
N PHE A 23 13.13 3.25 4.85
CA PHE A 23 14.26 3.97 5.41
C PHE A 23 14.64 3.52 6.86
N PRO A 24 13.75 3.47 7.87
CA PRO A 24 14.04 2.90 9.18
C PRO A 24 14.52 1.45 9.11
N THR A 25 13.93 0.68 8.19
CA THR A 25 14.27 -0.73 7.96
C THR A 25 15.71 -0.86 7.45
N LEU A 26 16.10 -0.01 6.50
CA LEU A 26 17.45 0.07 5.97
C LEU A 26 18.44 0.57 7.04
N ILE A 27 18.10 1.60 7.83
CA ILE A 27 18.95 2.03 8.95
C ILE A 27 19.19 0.85 9.89
N TYR A 28 18.15 0.15 10.32
CA TYR A 28 18.29 -0.99 11.23
C TYR A 28 19.23 -2.06 10.66
N LEU A 29 19.05 -2.44 9.39
CA LEU A 29 19.93 -3.39 8.72
C LEU A 29 21.38 -2.91 8.64
N ILE A 30 21.60 -1.61 8.39
CA ILE A 30 22.93 -1.00 8.34
C ILE A 30 23.57 -0.96 9.73
N LEU A 31 22.79 -0.70 10.77
CA LEU A 31 23.27 -0.68 12.15
C LEU A 31 23.70 -2.07 12.62
N VAL A 32 22.97 -3.11 12.20
CA VAL A 32 23.26 -4.52 12.50
C VAL A 32 24.44 -5.04 11.66
N SER A 33 24.62 -4.57 10.41
CA SER A 33 25.75 -4.97 9.58
C SER A 33 27.05 -4.28 10.01
N LYS A 34 28.09 -5.05 10.35
CA LYS A 34 29.40 -4.49 10.76
C LYS A 34 30.23 -3.92 9.61
N GLU A 35 29.95 -4.32 8.38
CA GLU A 35 30.80 -4.02 7.22
C GLU A 35 30.28 -2.83 6.39
N ASN A 36 31.18 -1.91 6.02
CA ASN A 36 30.92 -0.74 5.17
C ASN A 36 29.76 0.18 5.63
N ARG A 37 29.65 0.41 6.94
CA ARG A 37 28.57 1.20 7.56
C ARG A 37 28.42 2.61 6.97
N LEU A 38 29.54 3.32 6.75
CA LEU A 38 29.54 4.70 6.25
C LEU A 38 29.02 4.81 4.81
N LYS A 39 29.47 3.93 3.90
CA LYS A 39 28.99 3.90 2.51
C LYS A 39 27.49 3.60 2.45
N LYS A 40 27.03 2.66 3.28
CA LYS A 40 25.60 2.32 3.36
C LYS A 40 24.76 3.43 3.98
N LEU A 41 25.24 4.10 5.03
CA LEU A 41 24.59 5.29 5.59
C LEU A 41 24.46 6.40 4.55
N PHE A 42 25.52 6.64 3.76
CA PHE A 42 25.49 7.61 2.67
C PHE A 42 24.42 7.25 1.63
N SER A 43 24.29 5.97 1.25
CA SER A 43 23.24 5.52 0.33
C SER A 43 21.82 5.70 0.88
N ALA A 44 21.65 5.76 2.20
CA ALA A 44 20.36 5.98 2.85
C ALA A 44 19.99 7.47 2.95
N THR A 45 20.94 8.40 2.81
CA THR A 45 20.70 9.85 2.93
C THR A 45 19.58 10.42 2.06
N PRO A 46 19.33 9.97 0.81
CA PRO A 46 18.21 10.48 0.02
C PRO A 46 16.85 10.24 0.68
N GLY A 47 16.71 9.15 1.45
CA GLY A 47 15.51 8.82 2.20
C GLY A 47 15.19 9.79 3.34
N LEU A 48 16.20 10.46 3.92
CA LEU A 48 16.02 11.53 4.92
C LEU A 48 15.82 12.90 4.28
N LEU A 49 16.57 13.18 3.23
CA LEU A 49 16.53 14.48 2.55
C LEU A 49 15.16 14.71 1.89
N PHE A 50 14.53 13.65 1.38
CA PHE A 50 13.26 13.78 0.69
C PHE A 50 12.10 14.28 1.58
N PRO A 51 11.81 13.68 2.76
CA PRO A 51 10.80 14.22 3.68
C PRO A 51 11.05 15.67 4.09
N VAL A 52 12.32 16.02 4.35
CA VAL A 52 12.70 17.39 4.71
C VAL A 52 12.42 18.35 3.55
N TYR A 53 12.85 18.00 2.35
CA TYR A 53 12.58 18.77 1.14
C TYR A 53 11.08 18.94 0.90
N TYR A 54 10.30 17.88 1.06
CA TYR A 54 8.85 17.90 0.93
C TYR A 54 8.19 18.88 1.92
N LEU A 55 8.60 18.86 3.19
CA LEU A 55 8.09 19.79 4.21
C LEU A 55 8.46 21.25 3.88
N LEU A 56 9.69 21.49 3.41
CA LEU A 56 10.13 22.83 3.00
C LEU A 56 9.34 23.37 1.80
N VAL A 57 9.04 22.52 0.82
CA VAL A 57 8.21 22.89 -0.34
C VAL A 57 6.79 23.24 0.10
N ASN A 58 6.19 22.44 0.99
CA ASN A 58 4.86 22.75 1.54
C ASN A 58 4.84 24.08 2.27
N TYR A 59 5.84 24.34 3.12
CA TYR A 59 5.95 25.60 3.83
C TYR A 59 6.11 26.79 2.88
N LYS A 60 6.96 26.67 1.85
CA LYS A 60 7.16 27.74 0.86
C LYS A 60 5.87 28.08 0.09
N LEU A 61 5.05 27.08 -0.23
CA LEU A 61 3.84 27.25 -1.04
C LEU A 61 2.62 27.68 -0.21
N HIS A 62 2.48 27.17 1.01
CA HIS A 62 1.26 27.27 1.80
C HIS A 62 1.45 27.88 3.20
N GLN A 63 2.68 28.28 3.57
CA GLN A 63 3.05 28.78 4.90
C GLN A 63 2.78 27.80 6.06
N ASP A 64 2.50 26.54 5.74
CA ASP A 64 2.29 25.44 6.69
C ASP A 64 3.00 24.18 6.17
N PHE A 65 3.79 23.54 7.04
CA PHE A 65 4.49 22.29 6.76
C PHE A 65 3.54 21.13 6.46
N LEU A 66 2.34 21.14 7.06
CA LEU A 66 1.33 20.08 6.97
C LEU A 66 0.12 20.46 6.12
N ALA A 67 0.21 21.51 5.29
CA ALA A 67 -0.88 21.97 4.42
C ALA A 67 -1.53 20.85 3.58
N PHE A 68 -0.74 19.85 3.17
CA PHE A 68 -1.23 18.70 2.41
C PHE A 68 -2.25 17.84 3.18
N LYS A 69 -2.23 17.84 4.52
CA LYS A 69 -3.25 17.16 5.34
C LYS A 69 -4.64 17.75 5.09
N SER A 70 -4.75 19.08 5.09
CA SER A 70 -6.01 19.76 4.77
C SER A 70 -6.46 19.44 3.35
N PHE A 71 -5.53 19.40 2.39
CA PHE A 71 -5.84 19.03 1.01
C PHE A 71 -6.38 17.59 0.87
N LEU A 72 -5.80 16.65 1.60
CA LEU A 72 -6.27 15.25 1.66
C LEU A 72 -7.66 15.13 2.29
N GLU A 73 -7.94 15.91 3.34
CA GLU A 73 -9.24 15.89 4.00
C GLU A 73 -10.33 16.51 3.12
N THR A 74 -10.06 17.65 2.49
CA THR A 74 -11.04 18.38 1.68
C THR A 74 -11.33 17.72 0.35
N PHE A 75 -10.30 17.28 -0.39
CA PHE A 75 -10.49 16.76 -1.76
C PHE A 75 -10.58 15.24 -1.83
N TRP A 76 -9.96 14.53 -0.89
CA TRP A 76 -9.85 13.08 -0.93
C TRP A 76 -10.58 12.38 0.22
N GLN A 77 -11.19 13.14 1.14
CA GLN A 77 -11.89 12.65 2.32
C GLN A 77 -11.02 11.67 3.15
N LYS A 78 -9.69 11.84 3.08
CA LYS A 78 -8.71 11.01 3.79
C LYS A 78 -8.26 11.73 5.05
N ALA A 79 -9.05 11.58 6.10
CA ALA A 79 -8.61 11.90 7.45
C ALA A 79 -7.84 10.72 8.05
N PHE A 80 -6.88 11.01 8.93
CA PHE A 80 -6.27 10.00 9.77
C PHE A 80 -7.32 9.39 10.69
N ASP A 81 -7.42 8.06 10.69
CA ASP A 81 -8.31 7.35 11.59
C ASP A 81 -7.68 6.02 12.02
N LEU A 82 -8.30 5.34 12.99
CA LEU A 82 -7.84 4.04 13.45
C LEU A 82 -7.97 2.98 12.33
N PRO A 83 -7.00 2.06 12.20
CA PRO A 83 -6.94 1.11 11.09
C PRO A 83 -8.18 0.21 11.00
N TRP A 84 -8.79 -0.12 12.13
CA TRP A 84 -9.99 -0.95 12.22
C TRP A 84 -11.23 -0.25 11.66
N LYS A 85 -11.35 1.07 11.84
CA LYS A 85 -12.54 1.82 11.41
C LYS A 85 -12.64 1.88 9.89
N GLY A 86 -11.51 2.05 9.20
CA GLY A 86 -11.46 1.97 7.74
C GLY A 86 -11.96 0.61 7.22
N ILE A 87 -11.47 -0.48 7.82
CA ILE A 87 -11.87 -1.86 7.45
C ILE A 87 -13.37 -2.09 7.69
N ILE A 88 -13.86 -1.75 8.89
CA ILE A 88 -15.28 -1.89 9.24
C ILE A 88 -16.15 -1.05 8.30
N LYS A 89 -15.71 0.15 7.95
CA LYS A 89 -16.43 1.02 7.02
C LYS A 89 -16.48 0.40 5.61
N SER A 90 -15.38 -0.16 5.10
CA SER A 90 -15.38 -0.88 3.81
C SER A 90 -16.40 -2.02 3.79
N PHE A 91 -16.46 -2.84 4.84
CA PHE A 91 -17.47 -3.91 4.91
C PHE A 91 -18.91 -3.39 5.05
N LYS A 92 -19.12 -2.27 5.75
CA LYS A 92 -20.45 -1.63 5.83
C LYS A 92 -20.91 -1.10 4.46
N LEU A 93 -19.99 -0.62 3.63
CA LEU A 93 -20.29 -0.10 2.30
C LEU A 93 -20.80 -1.18 1.33
N THR A 94 -20.52 -2.46 1.60
CA THR A 94 -21.10 -3.59 0.85
C THR A 94 -22.64 -3.60 0.88
N ASN A 95 -23.24 -3.15 1.99
CA ASN A 95 -24.69 -3.13 2.17
C ASN A 95 -25.33 -1.76 1.83
N TYR A 96 -24.56 -0.84 1.25
CA TYR A 96 -25.04 0.51 0.94
C TYR A 96 -26.06 0.48 -0.20
N LYS A 97 -27.29 0.98 0.02
CA LYS A 97 -28.41 0.77 -0.90
C LYS A 97 -28.20 1.38 -2.29
N ASP A 98 -27.62 2.57 -2.37
CA ASP A 98 -27.52 3.34 -3.62
C ASP A 98 -26.36 2.90 -4.54
N TRP A 99 -25.55 1.94 -4.11
CA TRP A 99 -24.39 1.48 -4.88
C TRP A 99 -24.74 0.34 -5.83
N THR A 100 -24.13 0.38 -7.01
CA THR A 100 -24.20 -0.72 -7.98
C THR A 100 -23.54 -1.98 -7.41
N LEU A 101 -23.95 -3.15 -7.90
CA LEU A 101 -23.34 -4.42 -7.49
C LEU A 101 -21.82 -4.41 -7.67
N TYR A 102 -21.34 -3.82 -8.77
CA TYR A 102 -19.91 -3.68 -9.06
C TYR A 102 -19.17 -2.87 -7.98
N GLN A 103 -19.70 -1.72 -7.56
CA GLN A 103 -19.10 -0.89 -6.51
C GLN A 103 -19.10 -1.59 -5.16
N LYS A 104 -20.16 -2.33 -4.82
CA LYS A 104 -20.24 -3.13 -3.59
C LYS A 104 -19.16 -4.21 -3.56
N LEU A 105 -18.94 -4.90 -4.68
CA LEU A 105 -17.94 -5.96 -4.78
C LEU A 105 -16.51 -5.41 -4.75
N THR A 106 -16.23 -4.33 -5.48
CA THR A 106 -14.87 -3.79 -5.63
C THR A 106 -14.45 -2.89 -4.47
N ILE A 107 -15.25 -1.85 -4.19
CA ILE A 107 -14.95 -0.85 -3.16
C ILE A 107 -15.34 -1.33 -1.77
N GLY A 108 -16.45 -2.05 -1.64
CA GLY A 108 -16.89 -2.59 -0.34
C GLY A 108 -16.07 -3.82 0.06
N LEU A 109 -16.31 -4.93 -0.64
CA LEU A 109 -15.68 -6.22 -0.33
C LEU A 109 -14.20 -6.26 -0.72
N GLY A 110 -13.81 -5.80 -1.92
CA GLY A 110 -12.43 -5.88 -2.40
C GLY A 110 -11.45 -5.11 -1.51
N GLU A 111 -11.75 -3.85 -1.20
CA GLU A 111 -10.93 -3.03 -0.30
C GLU A 111 -10.90 -3.58 1.14
N GLY A 112 -12.03 -4.07 1.65
CA GLY A 112 -12.13 -4.67 2.97
C GLY A 112 -11.30 -5.96 3.09
N LEU A 113 -11.43 -6.86 2.12
CA LEU A 113 -10.67 -8.12 2.05
C LEU A 113 -9.18 -7.87 1.81
N ALA A 114 -8.81 -6.89 0.97
CA ALA A 114 -7.42 -6.50 0.80
C ALA A 114 -6.84 -5.95 2.11
N SER A 115 -7.54 -5.05 2.80
CA SER A 115 -7.06 -4.51 4.06
C SER A 115 -6.94 -5.58 5.15
N ALA A 116 -7.92 -6.48 5.25
CA ALA A 116 -7.88 -7.60 6.17
C ALA A 116 -6.73 -8.57 5.85
N SER A 117 -6.53 -8.90 4.57
CA SER A 117 -5.41 -9.76 4.16
C SER A 117 -4.05 -9.10 4.44
N GLY A 118 -3.91 -7.78 4.31
CA GLY A 118 -2.70 -7.07 4.73
C GLY A 118 -2.33 -7.32 6.20
N TRP A 119 -3.32 -7.25 7.11
CA TRP A 119 -3.09 -7.53 8.53
C TRP A 119 -2.78 -9.00 8.79
N ILE A 120 -3.48 -9.93 8.12
CA ILE A 120 -3.20 -11.37 8.23
C ILE A 120 -1.77 -11.68 7.77
N PHE A 121 -1.35 -11.17 6.61
CA PHE A 121 0.00 -11.36 6.09
C PHE A 121 1.06 -10.68 6.97
N SER A 122 0.74 -9.53 7.59
CA SER A 122 1.63 -8.89 8.57
C SER A 122 1.84 -9.77 9.80
N ALA A 123 0.77 -10.37 10.34
CA ALA A 123 0.86 -11.30 11.45
C ALA A 123 1.68 -12.55 11.05
N LEU A 124 1.42 -13.12 9.87
CA LEU A 124 2.18 -14.24 9.33
C LEU A 124 3.67 -13.90 9.17
N ALA A 125 4.00 -12.69 8.73
CA ALA A 125 5.40 -12.24 8.62
C ALA A 125 6.12 -12.20 9.99
N ILE A 126 5.40 -11.98 11.09
CA ILE A 126 5.96 -12.06 12.46
C ILE A 126 6.11 -13.52 12.88
N PHE A 127 5.09 -14.36 12.63
CA PHE A 127 5.13 -15.78 13.00
C PHE A 127 6.23 -16.54 12.24
N LEU A 128 6.43 -16.19 10.97
CA LEU A 128 7.48 -16.74 10.10
C LEU A 128 8.84 -16.04 10.27
N ARG A 129 9.10 -15.39 11.42
CA ARG A 129 10.38 -14.71 11.71
C ARG A 129 11.63 -15.59 11.58
N ALA A 130 11.47 -16.91 11.62
CA ALA A 130 12.57 -17.84 11.41
C ALA A 130 13.06 -17.83 9.95
N GLU A 131 12.17 -17.54 9.00
CA GLU A 131 12.45 -17.48 7.57
C GLU A 131 12.51 -16.03 7.04
N ILE A 132 11.93 -15.07 7.78
CA ILE A 132 11.83 -13.66 7.40
C ILE A 132 12.55 -12.78 8.42
N ASN A 133 13.42 -11.90 7.93
CA ASN A 133 14.12 -10.94 8.78
C ASN A 133 13.10 -10.05 9.52
N LEU A 134 13.28 -9.88 10.84
CA LEU A 134 12.44 -9.03 11.69
C LEU A 134 12.25 -7.62 11.13
N ALA A 135 13.28 -7.07 10.47
CA ALA A 135 13.20 -5.78 9.80
C ALA A 135 12.09 -5.73 8.73
N TYR A 136 11.92 -6.81 7.97
CA TYR A 136 10.90 -6.94 6.93
C TYR A 136 9.50 -7.13 7.53
N SER A 137 9.39 -7.85 8.64
CA SER A 137 8.12 -7.98 9.38
C SER A 137 7.66 -6.62 9.91
N VAL A 138 8.57 -5.84 10.51
CA VAL A 138 8.29 -4.47 10.98
C VAL A 138 7.89 -3.56 9.81
N PHE A 139 8.61 -3.61 8.68
CA PHE A 139 8.27 -2.86 7.47
C PHE A 139 6.84 -3.17 6.98
N THR A 140 6.47 -4.45 6.98
CA THR A 140 5.14 -4.90 6.55
C THR A 140 4.05 -4.34 7.45
N ILE A 141 4.22 -4.43 8.77
CA ILE A 141 3.26 -3.91 9.75
C ILE A 141 3.10 -2.40 9.61
N LEU A 142 4.20 -1.65 9.53
CA LEU A 142 4.16 -0.19 9.38
C LEU A 142 3.47 0.23 8.07
N SER A 143 3.76 -0.50 6.98
CA SER A 143 3.14 -0.23 5.69
C SER A 143 1.64 -0.50 5.72
N VAL A 144 1.21 -1.62 6.33
CA VAL A 144 -0.20 -1.97 6.48
C VAL A 144 -0.93 -1.00 7.40
N ALA A 145 -0.33 -0.65 8.53
CA ALA A 145 -0.87 0.36 9.43
C ALA A 145 -1.09 1.68 8.70
N LEU A 146 -0.14 2.15 7.90
CA LEU A 146 -0.28 3.45 7.22
C LEU A 146 -1.45 3.49 6.24
N PHE A 147 -1.60 2.50 5.35
CA PHE A 147 -2.69 2.57 4.37
C PHE A 147 -4.06 2.28 4.99
N THR A 148 -4.12 1.51 6.07
CA THR A 148 -5.37 1.24 6.80
C THR A 148 -5.76 2.37 7.77
N SER A 149 -4.82 3.19 8.24
CA SER A 149 -5.05 4.37 9.07
C SER A 149 -5.68 5.57 8.34
N THR A 150 -6.59 5.29 7.40
CA THR A 150 -7.34 6.32 6.67
C THR A 150 -8.84 6.08 6.84
N GLY A 151 -9.59 7.16 7.08
CA GLY A 151 -11.05 7.09 7.29
C GLY A 151 -11.84 6.64 6.05
N PHE A 152 -11.24 6.68 4.86
CA PHE A 152 -11.78 6.09 3.64
C PHE A 152 -10.67 5.37 2.89
N ILE A 153 -10.71 4.05 3.02
CA ILE A 153 -9.76 3.14 2.41
C ILE A 153 -10.10 3.02 0.92
N LEU A 154 -9.14 3.40 0.09
CA LEU A 154 -9.24 3.33 -1.37
C LEU A 154 -7.89 2.93 -1.95
N SER A 155 -7.89 1.99 -2.90
CA SER A 155 -6.73 1.39 -3.55
C SER A 155 -5.86 0.49 -2.65
N SER A 156 -6.44 -0.17 -1.64
CA SER A 156 -5.74 -1.15 -0.78
C SER A 156 -5.07 -2.27 -1.54
N PRO A 157 -5.71 -2.89 -2.56
CA PRO A 157 -5.06 -3.94 -3.34
C PRO A 157 -3.72 -3.45 -3.94
N ARG A 158 -3.67 -2.19 -4.38
CA ARG A 158 -2.45 -1.58 -4.93
C ARG A 158 -1.37 -1.37 -3.86
N TYR A 159 -1.74 -0.97 -2.65
CA TYR A 159 -0.76 -0.78 -1.57
C TYR A 159 -0.15 -2.10 -1.13
N LEU A 160 -0.92 -3.19 -1.08
CA LEU A 160 -0.38 -4.53 -0.79
C LEU A 160 0.71 -4.96 -1.78
N LEU A 161 0.48 -4.72 -3.07
CA LEU A 161 1.46 -5.05 -4.12
C LEU A 161 2.78 -4.27 -4.00
N SER A 162 2.78 -3.15 -3.26
CA SER A 162 3.98 -2.35 -3.02
C SER A 162 4.80 -2.84 -1.81
N ILE A 163 4.26 -3.78 -1.02
CA ILE A 163 4.88 -4.29 0.21
C ILE A 163 5.63 -5.58 -0.14
N PHE A 164 6.93 -5.47 -0.47
CA PHE A 164 7.69 -6.62 -0.97
C PHE A 164 7.69 -7.88 -0.06
N PRO A 165 7.71 -7.80 1.28
CA PRO A 165 7.70 -9.01 2.11
C PRO A 165 6.40 -9.80 2.00
N PHE A 166 5.33 -9.17 1.52
CA PHE A 166 4.08 -9.86 1.19
C PHE A 166 4.32 -11.01 0.22
N PHE A 167 5.16 -10.80 -0.81
CA PHE A 167 5.51 -11.84 -1.79
C PHE A 167 6.38 -12.95 -1.19
N ILE A 168 7.20 -12.64 -0.18
CA ILE A 168 8.00 -13.64 0.53
C ILE A 168 7.08 -14.57 1.31
N VAL A 169 6.16 -14.00 2.11
CA VAL A 169 5.15 -14.79 2.85
C VAL A 169 4.29 -15.60 1.88
N LEU A 170 3.85 -14.99 0.77
CA LEU A 170 3.06 -15.68 -0.24
C LEU A 170 3.83 -16.87 -0.84
N CYS A 171 5.11 -16.71 -1.19
CA CYS A 171 5.95 -17.78 -1.71
C CYS A 171 6.05 -18.96 -0.73
N LEU A 172 6.19 -18.67 0.58
CA LEU A 172 6.21 -19.71 1.62
C LEU A 172 4.89 -20.47 1.72
N LEU A 173 3.75 -19.77 1.65
CA LEU A 173 2.42 -20.38 1.67
C LEU A 173 2.16 -21.25 0.42
N LEU A 174 2.63 -20.78 -0.75
CA LEU A 174 2.47 -21.46 -2.03
C LEU A 174 3.33 -22.73 -2.17
N LYS A 175 4.21 -23.05 -1.20
CA LYS A 175 4.86 -24.37 -1.13
C LYS A 175 3.83 -25.50 -0.98
N ASN A 176 2.67 -25.22 -0.38
CA ASN A 176 1.56 -26.17 -0.32
C ASN A 176 0.79 -26.17 -1.66
N LYS A 177 0.77 -27.31 -2.36
CA LYS A 177 0.10 -27.47 -3.66
C LYS A 177 -1.38 -27.06 -3.63
N LEU A 178 -2.10 -27.35 -2.53
CA LEU A 178 -3.51 -26.98 -2.41
C LEU A 178 -3.68 -25.46 -2.39
N ILE A 179 -2.87 -24.77 -1.59
CA ILE A 179 -2.87 -23.30 -1.52
C ILE A 179 -2.46 -22.72 -2.87
N PHE A 180 -1.48 -23.32 -3.55
CA PHE A 180 -1.06 -22.91 -4.88
C PHE A 180 -2.18 -22.97 -5.91
N TYR A 181 -2.87 -24.11 -6.02
CA TYR A 181 -3.99 -24.24 -6.96
C TYR A 181 -5.15 -23.31 -6.60
N ALA A 182 -5.48 -23.18 -5.32
CA ALA A 182 -6.51 -22.23 -4.87
C ALA A 182 -6.15 -20.79 -5.25
N TRP A 183 -4.90 -20.37 -5.02
CA TRP A 183 -4.41 -19.04 -5.38
C TRP A 183 -4.46 -18.80 -6.89
N LEU A 184 -4.06 -19.78 -7.69
CA LEU A 184 -4.07 -19.69 -9.16
C LEU A 184 -5.50 -19.55 -9.69
N VAL A 185 -6.42 -20.37 -9.21
CA VAL A 185 -7.84 -20.32 -9.61
C VAL A 185 -8.46 -18.98 -9.23
N VAL A 186 -8.30 -18.55 -7.97
CA VAL A 186 -8.86 -17.27 -7.49
C VAL A 186 -8.28 -16.09 -8.27
N SER A 187 -6.96 -16.07 -8.48
CA SER A 187 -6.29 -15.00 -9.24
C SER A 187 -6.76 -14.95 -10.69
N SER A 188 -6.95 -16.12 -11.33
CA SER A 188 -7.43 -16.20 -12.72
C SER A 188 -8.87 -15.71 -12.86
N VAL A 189 -9.74 -16.11 -11.93
CA VAL A 189 -11.15 -15.65 -11.90
C VAL A 189 -11.21 -14.13 -11.70
N LEU A 190 -10.46 -13.60 -10.73
CA LEU A 190 -10.39 -12.16 -10.49
C LEU A 190 -9.83 -11.41 -11.72
N LEU A 191 -8.79 -11.94 -12.36
CA LEU A 191 -8.22 -11.33 -13.56
C LEU A 191 -9.23 -11.23 -14.70
N ILE A 192 -9.98 -12.30 -14.98
CA ILE A 192 -11.03 -12.30 -15.99
C ILE A 192 -12.14 -11.32 -15.63
N PHE A 193 -12.57 -11.33 -14.36
CA PHE A 193 -13.60 -10.41 -13.86
C PHE A 193 -13.19 -8.94 -14.04
N TYR A 194 -12.02 -8.54 -13.56
CA TYR A 194 -11.53 -7.16 -13.68
C TYR A 194 -11.26 -6.76 -15.13
N SER A 195 -10.75 -7.67 -15.97
CA SER A 195 -10.51 -7.39 -17.40
C SER A 195 -11.81 -7.13 -18.16
N ASN A 196 -12.86 -7.92 -17.91
CA ASN A 196 -14.17 -7.71 -18.52
C ASN A 196 -14.80 -6.37 -18.09
N HIS A 197 -14.74 -6.05 -16.79
CA HIS A 197 -15.26 -4.77 -16.31
C HIS A 197 -14.47 -3.57 -16.83
N PHE A 198 -13.15 -3.70 -16.97
CA PHE A 198 -12.32 -2.67 -17.59
C PHE A 198 -12.71 -2.45 -19.06
N TYR A 199 -12.97 -3.52 -19.82
CA TYR A 199 -13.46 -3.43 -21.20
C TYR A 199 -14.81 -2.70 -21.29
N LEU A 200 -15.70 -2.90 -20.32
CA LEU A 200 -16.99 -2.21 -20.24
C LEU A 200 -16.88 -0.74 -19.77
N GLY A 201 -15.66 -0.22 -19.56
CA GLY A 201 -15.43 1.16 -19.12
C GLY A 201 -15.66 1.37 -17.63
N HIS A 202 -15.84 0.31 -16.84
CA HIS A 202 -15.89 0.43 -15.39
C HIS A 202 -14.49 0.69 -14.83
N TRP A 203 -14.42 1.64 -13.90
CA TRP A 203 -13.18 1.96 -13.21
C TRP A 203 -12.85 0.86 -12.21
N ALA A 204 -11.71 0.21 -12.42
CA ALA A 204 -11.24 -0.90 -11.61
C ALA A 204 -10.55 -0.47 -10.29
N PHE A 205 -10.79 0.73 -9.75
CA PHE A 205 -10.22 1.19 -8.46
C PHE A 205 -11.05 2.29 -7.82
#